data_AF-I1KYJ9-F1
#
_entry.id   AF-I1KYJ9-F1
#
_cell.length_a   1.000
_cell.length_b   1.000
_cell.length_c   1.000
_cell.angle_alpha   90.00
_cell.angle_beta   90.00
_cell.angle_gamma   90.00
#
_symmetry.space_group_name_H-M   'P 1'
#
loop_
_entity.id
_entity.type
_entity.pdbx_description
1 polymer ?
#
loop_
_entity_poly.entity_id
_entity_poly.type
_entity_poly.pdbx_seq_one_letter_code
_entity_poly.pdbx_strand_id
1 'polypeptide(L)'
;MTKIKETTKQFNATEIAWGFPKFIHLDELNDSSSGFMVNDTCIIEVQILVSKSEQENQVDQQVNKIDDNHDIDKPIKHTDIFLPKETFPTSFGELVDFQGLGKIEQAFVPLLEEVFSRHPSLIDCQQKRSGRFVEWAFTALGRVLHFLKTKKVKDMDGDACNNLQIFWEELKMFRFDLTWLEPHVQSALAMKTCIERAVRVKRTREDVTALEMETKRLKAKMIQAEVDLEIARRDFVKAKEGFEECDLDAELGYGEP
;
A
#
# COMPACT_ATOMS: atom_id res chain seq x y z
N MET A 1 -11.98 -32.29 23.78
CA MET A 1 -11.60 -33.48 22.97
C MET A 1 -10.58 -33.01 21.94
N THR A 2 -9.52 -33.78 21.65
CA THR A 2 -8.48 -33.36 20.69
C THR A 2 -8.14 -34.53 19.76
N LYS A 3 -8.11 -34.29 18.44
CA LYS A 3 -7.62 -35.24 17.43
C LYS A 3 -6.26 -34.75 16.93
N ILE A 4 -5.25 -35.62 17.00
CA ILE A 4 -3.88 -35.30 16.64
C ILE A 4 -3.45 -36.23 15.50
N LYS A 5 -2.82 -35.66 14.48
CA LYS A 5 -2.10 -36.43 13.46
C LYS A 5 -0.75 -35.76 13.21
N GLU A 6 0.27 -36.58 13.04
CA GLU A 6 1.64 -36.14 12.79
C GLU A 6 2.08 -36.58 11.40
N THR A 7 2.86 -35.74 10.73
CA THR A 7 3.41 -36.05 9.42
C THR A 7 4.70 -35.28 9.18
N THR A 8 5.58 -35.88 8.38
CA THR A 8 6.81 -35.25 7.91
C THR A 8 6.75 -35.19 6.40
N LYS A 9 7.02 -34.01 5.83
CA LYS A 9 7.06 -33.78 4.38
C LYS A 9 8.28 -32.94 4.05
N GLN A 10 9.01 -33.37 3.04
CA GLN A 10 9.97 -32.50 2.37
C GLN A 10 9.21 -31.66 1.35
N PHE A 11 9.25 -30.35 1.51
CA PHE A 11 8.67 -29.42 0.56
C PHE A 11 9.70 -29.10 -0.53
N ASN A 12 9.22 -28.95 -1.76
CA ASN A 12 10.01 -28.48 -2.89
C ASN A 12 9.11 -27.56 -3.75
N ALA A 13 9.65 -27.04 -4.85
CA ALA A 13 8.92 -26.09 -5.70
C ALA A 13 7.62 -26.66 -6.31
N THR A 14 7.47 -27.98 -6.42
CA THR A 14 6.28 -28.63 -7.00
C THR A 14 5.33 -29.19 -5.95
N GLU A 15 5.82 -29.46 -4.74
CA GLU A 15 5.05 -30.02 -3.64
C GLU A 15 4.88 -29.00 -2.51
N ILE A 16 4.08 -27.97 -2.78
CA ILE A 16 3.86 -26.82 -1.88
C ILE A 16 2.82 -27.08 -0.78
N ALA A 17 2.07 -28.18 -0.87
CA ALA A 17 0.97 -28.48 0.04
C ALA A 17 1.02 -29.93 0.51
N TRP A 18 0.59 -30.15 1.76
CA TRP A 18 0.53 -31.46 2.39
C TRP A 18 -0.54 -31.48 3.48
N GLY A 19 -1.10 -32.65 3.76
CA GLY A 19 -2.11 -32.78 4.80
C GLY A 19 -2.78 -34.15 4.79
N PHE A 20 -3.92 -34.23 5.46
CA PHE A 20 -4.70 -35.45 5.58
C PHE A 20 -6.03 -35.28 4.85
N PRO A 21 -6.25 -35.99 3.71
CA PRO A 21 -7.53 -35.96 3.00
C PRO A 21 -8.72 -36.36 3.88
N LYS A 22 -8.47 -37.18 4.91
CA LYS A 22 -9.43 -37.54 5.96
C LYS A 22 -8.78 -37.32 7.33
N PHE A 23 -8.91 -36.12 7.88
CA PHE A 23 -8.42 -35.80 9.22
C PHE A 23 -9.40 -36.28 10.31
N ILE A 24 -10.66 -35.87 10.17
CA ILE A 24 -11.81 -36.24 11.02
C ILE A 24 -13.00 -36.55 10.11
N HIS A 25 -13.86 -37.50 10.51
CA HIS A 25 -15.11 -37.76 9.79
C HIS A 25 -16.08 -36.58 9.97
N LEU A 26 -16.81 -36.22 8.92
CA LEU A 26 -17.76 -35.10 8.99
C LEU A 26 -18.84 -35.33 10.05
N ASP A 27 -19.34 -36.56 10.16
CA ASP A 27 -20.35 -36.93 11.16
C ASP A 27 -19.80 -36.78 12.60
N GLU A 28 -18.52 -37.12 12.82
CA GLU A 28 -17.85 -36.95 14.11
C GLU A 28 -17.59 -35.47 14.43
N LEU A 29 -17.20 -34.68 13.43
CA LEU A 29 -16.98 -33.24 13.58
C LEU A 29 -18.29 -32.50 13.94
N ASN A 30 -19.39 -32.89 13.31
CA ASN A 30 -20.70 -32.27 13.49
C ASN A 30 -21.50 -32.83 14.66
N ASP A 31 -21.06 -33.95 15.25
CA ASP A 31 -21.70 -34.49 16.44
C ASP A 31 -21.55 -33.52 17.61
N SER A 32 -22.67 -32.95 18.06
CA SER A 32 -22.72 -32.03 19.21
C SER A 32 -22.13 -32.63 20.50
N SER A 33 -22.07 -33.97 20.61
CA SER A 33 -21.47 -34.66 21.76
C SER A 33 -19.95 -34.80 21.69
N SER A 34 -19.34 -34.66 20.50
CA SER A 34 -17.89 -34.81 20.31
C SER A 34 -17.09 -33.62 20.81
N GLY A 35 -17.73 -32.45 20.89
CA GLY A 35 -17.14 -31.20 21.36
C GLY A 35 -16.10 -30.59 20.41
N PHE A 36 -16.01 -31.03 19.16
CA PHE A 36 -15.10 -30.46 18.15
C PHE A 36 -15.64 -29.18 17.49
N MET A 37 -16.97 -29.02 17.44
CA MET A 37 -17.67 -27.85 16.91
C MET A 37 -18.48 -27.18 18.03
N VAL A 38 -18.27 -25.88 18.24
CA VAL A 38 -19.06 -25.08 19.18
C VAL A 38 -19.42 -23.77 18.50
N ASN A 39 -20.72 -23.45 18.40
CA ASN A 39 -21.22 -22.25 17.71
C ASN A 39 -20.66 -22.12 16.28
N ASP A 40 -20.82 -23.18 15.47
CA ASP A 40 -20.31 -23.28 14.10
C ASP A 40 -18.81 -22.95 13.95
N THR A 41 -18.03 -23.18 15.01
CA THR A 41 -16.60 -22.89 15.06
C THR A 41 -15.84 -24.13 15.52
N CYS A 42 -14.86 -24.58 14.72
CA CYS A 42 -13.80 -25.50 15.15
C CYS A 42 -12.46 -24.77 15.22
N ILE A 43 -11.55 -25.31 16.03
CA ILE A 43 -10.16 -24.80 16.13
C ILE A 43 -9.24 -25.90 15.58
N ILE A 44 -8.38 -25.53 14.63
CA ILE A 44 -7.34 -26.39 14.09
C ILE A 44 -5.99 -25.80 14.52
N GLU A 45 -5.21 -26.56 15.28
CA GLU A 45 -3.85 -26.20 15.69
C GLU A 45 -2.85 -27.01 14.84
N VAL A 46 -1.82 -26.35 14.32
CA VAL A 46 -0.75 -26.98 13.55
C VAL A 46 0.59 -26.61 14.17
N GLN A 47 1.39 -27.62 14.52
CA GLN A 47 2.77 -27.43 14.95
C GLN A 47 3.72 -27.84 13.83
N ILE A 48 4.56 -26.90 13.38
CA ILE A 48 5.51 -27.12 12.28
C ILE A 48 6.93 -27.04 12.84
N LEU A 49 7.73 -28.07 12.59
CA LEU A 49 9.18 -28.06 12.83
C LEU A 49 9.89 -28.10 11.47
N VAL A 50 10.73 -27.10 11.19
CA VAL A 50 11.46 -26.99 9.93
C VAL A 50 12.94 -27.28 10.16
N SER A 51 13.46 -28.29 9.46
CA SER A 51 14.90 -28.57 9.39
C SER A 51 15.44 -28.10 8.04
N LYS A 52 16.46 -27.25 8.02
CA LYS A 52 17.16 -26.88 6.79
C LYS A 52 18.17 -27.97 6.44
N SER A 53 18.14 -28.47 5.21
CA SER A 53 19.22 -29.29 4.66
C SER A 53 20.39 -28.39 4.26
N GLU A 54 21.61 -28.74 4.62
CA GLU A 54 22.85 -27.96 4.42
C GLU A 54 23.33 -27.80 2.95
N GLN A 55 22.41 -27.75 1.97
CA GLN A 55 22.75 -27.69 0.55
C GLN A 55 22.62 -26.29 -0.10
N GLU A 56 22.82 -25.22 0.66
CA GLU A 56 22.89 -23.84 0.12
C GLU A 56 24.30 -23.23 0.13
N ASN A 57 25.35 -24.05 0.27
CA ASN A 57 26.74 -23.60 0.14
C ASN A 57 27.46 -24.36 -0.99
N GLN A 58 27.20 -23.98 -2.25
CA GLN A 58 28.14 -24.04 -3.39
C GLN A 58 27.44 -23.71 -4.73
N VAL A 59 27.03 -22.45 -4.94
CA VAL A 59 26.97 -21.88 -6.31
C VAL A 59 27.39 -20.41 -6.25
N ASP A 60 28.59 -20.16 -5.71
CA ASP A 60 29.32 -18.92 -5.92
C ASP A 60 30.80 -19.29 -5.97
N GLN A 61 31.22 -19.84 -7.11
CA GLN A 61 32.58 -19.90 -7.68
C GLN A 61 32.71 -21.11 -8.61
N GLN A 62 32.43 -20.94 -9.89
CA GLN A 62 33.40 -21.24 -10.96
C GLN A 62 32.89 -20.70 -12.30
N VAL A 63 33.39 -19.53 -12.70
CA VAL A 63 33.39 -19.09 -14.09
C VAL A 63 34.69 -19.59 -14.74
N ASN A 64 34.56 -20.07 -15.98
CA ASN A 64 35.57 -20.57 -16.93
C ASN A 64 35.78 -22.10 -16.92
N LYS A 65 35.21 -22.83 -17.90
CA LYS A 65 35.78 -23.06 -19.25
C LYS A 65 34.69 -23.50 -20.26
N ILE A 66 34.80 -22.96 -21.47
CA ILE A 66 34.13 -23.29 -22.76
C ILE A 66 34.71 -24.65 -23.24
N ASP A 67 34.10 -25.58 -24.00
CA ASP A 67 33.17 -25.55 -25.15
C ASP A 67 32.55 -26.96 -25.37
N ASP A 68 31.67 -27.04 -26.36
CA ASP A 68 31.16 -28.21 -27.12
C ASP A 68 29.74 -28.77 -26.84
N ASN A 69 28.78 -28.13 -27.53
CA ASN A 69 27.85 -28.70 -28.53
C ASN A 69 26.80 -29.80 -28.17
N HIS A 70 25.55 -29.33 -28.23
CA HIS A 70 24.38 -29.86 -28.98
C HIS A 70 23.30 -30.75 -28.28
N ASP A 71 22.08 -30.17 -28.23
CA ASP A 71 20.72 -30.76 -28.35
C ASP A 71 20.24 -31.83 -27.34
N ILE A 72 19.08 -31.76 -26.69
CA ILE A 72 17.70 -31.44 -27.14
C ILE A 72 16.84 -30.99 -25.93
N ASP A 73 15.77 -30.24 -26.24
CA ASP A 73 14.55 -29.98 -25.46
C ASP A 73 14.51 -28.80 -24.47
N LYS A 74 13.91 -27.70 -24.97
CA LYS A 74 13.26 -26.66 -24.20
C LYS A 74 11.97 -27.20 -23.57
N PRO A 75 11.71 -26.82 -22.31
CA PRO A 75 10.39 -26.35 -21.93
C PRO A 75 10.46 -24.89 -21.48
N ILE A 76 9.72 -24.06 -22.22
CA ILE A 76 8.89 -22.94 -21.77
C ILE A 76 9.32 -22.26 -20.46
N LYS A 77 9.78 -21.01 -20.61
CA LYS A 77 9.97 -20.02 -19.55
C LYS A 77 8.67 -19.86 -18.75
N HIS A 78 8.62 -20.41 -17.54
CA HIS A 78 7.61 -20.02 -16.57
C HIS A 78 8.06 -18.72 -15.91
N THR A 79 7.26 -17.69 -16.15
CA THR A 79 7.26 -16.42 -15.44
C THR A 79 7.38 -16.67 -13.94
N ASP A 80 8.49 -16.25 -13.36
CA ASP A 80 8.69 -16.22 -11.91
C ASP A 80 7.59 -15.35 -11.29
N ILE A 81 6.54 -15.99 -10.77
CA ILE A 81 5.74 -15.36 -9.73
C ILE A 81 6.63 -15.40 -8.50
N PHE A 82 7.43 -14.35 -8.33
CA PHE A 82 8.09 -14.02 -7.09
C PHE A 82 7.01 -13.94 -6.01
N LEU A 83 6.84 -15.04 -5.26
CA LEU A 83 6.18 -14.97 -3.97
C LEU A 83 7.06 -14.03 -3.13
N PRO A 84 6.52 -12.94 -2.56
CA PRO A 84 7.31 -12.05 -1.73
C PRO A 84 8.00 -12.89 -0.65
N LYS A 85 9.33 -12.82 -0.62
CA LYS A 85 10.14 -13.34 0.48
C LYS A 85 9.57 -12.68 1.73
N GLU A 86 8.78 -13.41 2.51
CA GLU A 86 8.28 -12.97 3.80
C GLU A 86 9.50 -12.77 4.70
N THR A 87 10.03 -11.56 4.61
CA THR A 87 11.06 -11.07 5.49
C THR A 87 10.27 -10.37 6.58
N PHE A 88 9.65 -11.18 7.46
CA PHE A 88 9.22 -10.64 8.75
C PHE A 88 10.46 -9.97 9.35
N PRO A 89 10.37 -8.72 9.81
CA PRO A 89 11.46 -8.13 10.56
C PRO A 89 11.57 -8.92 11.87
N THR A 90 12.46 -9.91 11.91
CA THR A 90 12.82 -10.67 13.10
C THR A 90 13.68 -9.78 14.01
N SER A 91 13.08 -8.71 14.48
CA SER A 91 13.53 -7.93 15.62
C SER A 91 12.42 -8.08 16.67
N PHE A 92 12.17 -9.31 17.11
CA PHE A 92 11.30 -9.54 18.26
C PHE A 92 11.98 -8.87 19.45
N GLY A 93 11.34 -7.83 19.99
CA GLY A 93 11.74 -7.24 21.27
C GLY A 93 11.66 -8.27 22.40
N GLU A 94 12.09 -7.87 23.59
CA GLU A 94 11.98 -8.72 24.78
C GLU A 94 10.53 -9.19 24.99
N LEU A 95 10.33 -10.51 25.09
CA LEU A 95 9.02 -11.13 25.31
C LEU A 95 8.81 -11.30 26.82
N VAL A 96 7.66 -10.84 27.31
CA VAL A 96 7.30 -10.91 28.73
C VAL A 96 5.98 -11.66 28.90
N ASP A 97 5.83 -12.38 30.01
CA ASP A 97 4.55 -12.98 30.37
C ASP A 97 3.56 -11.88 30.75
N PHE A 98 2.42 -11.83 30.05
CA PHE A 98 1.43 -10.79 30.24
C PHE A 98 0.21 -11.33 30.96
N GLN A 99 0.19 -11.16 32.30
CA GLN A 99 -0.94 -11.51 33.15
C GLN A 99 -1.43 -12.97 32.99
N GLY A 100 -0.53 -13.91 32.65
CA GLY A 100 -0.88 -15.30 32.36
C GLY A 100 -1.63 -15.53 31.04
N LEU A 101 -1.71 -14.53 30.16
CA LEU A 101 -2.33 -14.59 28.83
C LEU A 101 -1.35 -15.02 27.72
N GLY A 102 -0.09 -15.29 28.08
CA GLY A 102 0.96 -15.72 27.16
C GLY A 102 2.13 -14.73 27.07
N LYS A 103 3.12 -15.07 26.25
CA LYS A 103 4.31 -14.25 26.00
C LYS A 103 4.03 -13.25 24.88
N ILE A 104 4.11 -11.96 25.19
CA ILE A 104 3.95 -10.88 24.22
C ILE A 104 5.12 -9.92 24.25
N GLU A 105 5.34 -9.18 23.16
CA GLU A 105 6.42 -8.20 23.11
C GLU A 105 6.21 -7.12 24.18
N GLN A 106 7.27 -6.76 24.89
CA GLN A 106 7.25 -5.77 25.96
C GLN A 106 6.70 -4.42 25.50
N ALA A 107 6.94 -4.04 24.24
CA ALA A 107 6.39 -2.81 23.66
C ALA A 107 4.86 -2.79 23.58
N PHE A 108 4.21 -3.96 23.59
CA PHE A 108 2.75 -4.08 23.47
C PHE A 108 2.07 -4.00 24.84
N VAL A 109 2.75 -4.40 25.92
CA VAL A 109 2.21 -4.42 27.29
C VAL A 109 1.52 -3.11 27.68
N PRO A 110 2.16 -1.92 27.63
CA PRO A 110 1.50 -0.69 28.04
C PRO A 110 0.32 -0.31 27.14
N LEU A 111 0.30 -0.77 25.89
CA LEU A 111 -0.80 -0.51 24.94
C LEU A 111 -2.00 -1.39 25.24
N LEU A 112 -1.73 -2.66 25.54
CA LEU A 112 -2.77 -3.63 25.89
C LEU A 112 -3.39 -3.33 27.25
N GLU A 113 -2.60 -2.92 28.26
CA GLU A 113 -3.12 -2.47 29.55
C GLU A 113 -4.06 -1.26 29.42
N GLU A 114 -3.70 -0.28 28.58
CA GLU A 114 -4.52 0.89 28.30
C GLU A 114 -5.85 0.48 27.63
N VAL A 115 -5.78 -0.42 26.65
CA VAL A 115 -6.97 -0.89 25.90
C VAL A 115 -7.87 -1.75 26.78
N PHE A 116 -7.32 -2.64 27.61
CA PHE A 116 -8.10 -3.50 28.52
C PHE A 116 -8.83 -2.69 29.59
N SER A 117 -8.22 -1.60 30.04
CA SER A 117 -8.88 -0.67 30.96
C SER A 117 -10.12 -0.01 30.35
N ARG A 118 -10.12 0.21 29.03
CA ARG A 118 -11.24 0.84 28.30
C ARG A 118 -12.24 -0.18 27.73
N HIS A 119 -11.77 -1.39 27.43
CA HIS A 119 -12.54 -2.45 26.77
C HIS A 119 -12.34 -3.81 27.48
N PRO A 120 -12.92 -4.01 28.68
CA PRO A 120 -12.75 -5.26 29.44
C PRO A 120 -13.25 -6.51 28.69
N SER A 121 -14.24 -6.35 27.79
CA SER A 121 -14.82 -7.41 26.98
C SER A 121 -13.82 -8.15 26.08
N LEU A 122 -12.66 -7.54 25.79
CA LEU A 122 -11.58 -8.16 25.01
C LEU A 122 -10.91 -9.31 25.75
N ILE A 123 -10.90 -9.28 27.09
CA ILE A 123 -10.34 -10.37 27.90
C ILE A 123 -11.34 -11.52 27.96
N ASP A 124 -12.62 -11.18 28.22
CA ASP A 124 -13.69 -12.16 28.40
C ASP A 124 -13.92 -13.03 27.16
N CYS A 125 -13.76 -12.48 25.96
CA CYS A 125 -13.95 -13.24 24.72
C CYS A 125 -12.89 -14.33 24.49
N GLN A 126 -11.75 -14.26 25.19
CA GLN A 126 -10.63 -15.19 25.04
C GLN A 126 -10.46 -16.16 26.22
N GLN A 127 -11.11 -15.94 27.37
CA GLN A 127 -10.95 -16.76 28.58
C GLN A 127 -11.28 -18.26 28.42
N LYS A 128 -12.08 -18.64 27.40
CA LYS A 128 -12.45 -20.05 27.12
C LYS A 128 -11.53 -20.73 26.10
N ARG A 129 -10.49 -20.04 25.61
CA ARG A 129 -9.61 -20.52 24.54
C ARG A 129 -8.31 -21.11 25.12
N SER A 130 -7.55 -21.83 24.30
CA SER A 130 -6.25 -22.34 24.70
C SER A 130 -5.26 -21.18 24.90
N GLY A 131 -4.32 -21.31 25.85
CA GLY A 131 -3.36 -20.24 26.13
C GLY A 131 -2.58 -19.75 24.90
N ARG A 132 -2.25 -20.65 23.97
CA ARG A 132 -1.61 -20.28 22.69
C ARG A 132 -2.49 -19.44 21.79
N PHE A 133 -3.79 -19.75 21.73
CA PHE A 133 -4.75 -18.95 20.96
C PHE A 133 -4.89 -17.55 21.55
N VAL A 134 -4.96 -17.46 22.88
CA VAL A 134 -5.00 -16.19 23.61
C VAL A 134 -3.73 -15.37 23.34
N GLU A 135 -2.56 -16.00 23.41
CA GLU A 135 -1.27 -15.38 23.11
C GLU A 135 -1.24 -14.80 21.69
N TRP A 136 -1.67 -15.58 20.69
CA TRP A 136 -1.71 -15.12 19.29
C TRP A 136 -2.69 -13.98 19.09
N ALA A 137 -3.86 -14.04 19.72
CA ALA A 137 -4.88 -13.01 19.63
C ALA A 137 -4.37 -11.66 20.15
N PHE A 138 -3.75 -11.66 21.33
CA PHE A 138 -3.21 -10.43 21.92
C PHE A 138 -1.91 -9.97 21.27
N THR A 139 -1.11 -10.89 20.72
CA THR A 139 0.04 -10.53 19.88
C THR A 139 -0.40 -9.83 18.59
N ALA A 140 -1.44 -10.32 17.92
CA ALA A 140 -2.00 -9.66 16.74
C ALA A 140 -2.57 -8.27 17.08
N LEU A 141 -3.31 -8.16 18.19
CA LEU A 141 -3.84 -6.88 18.66
C LEU A 141 -2.71 -5.90 18.99
N GLY A 142 -1.70 -6.36 19.71
CA GLY A 142 -0.51 -5.59 20.06
C GLY A 142 0.22 -5.05 18.84
N ARG A 143 0.38 -5.86 17.78
CA ARG A 143 1.00 -5.43 16.52
C ARG A 143 0.25 -4.28 15.86
N VAL A 144 -1.08 -4.35 15.76
CA VAL A 144 -1.89 -3.26 15.19
C VAL A 144 -1.78 -1.99 16.04
N LEU A 145 -1.92 -2.12 17.37
CA LEU A 145 -1.85 -0.96 18.28
C LEU A 145 -0.49 -0.29 18.24
N HIS A 146 0.57 -1.09 18.28
CA HIS A 146 1.93 -0.59 18.20
C HIS A 146 2.19 0.09 16.86
N PHE A 147 1.74 -0.49 15.75
CA PHE A 147 1.85 0.13 14.43
C PHE A 147 1.19 1.52 14.41
N LEU A 148 -0.07 1.61 14.83
CA LEU A 148 -0.82 2.86 14.83
C LEU A 148 -0.21 3.93 15.75
N LYS A 149 0.43 3.52 16.85
CA LYS A 149 1.03 4.45 17.81
C LYS A 149 2.43 4.93 17.39
N THR A 150 3.18 4.10 16.67
CA THR A 150 4.59 4.39 16.32
C THR A 150 4.75 4.98 14.93
N LYS A 151 3.94 4.55 13.95
CA LYS A 151 4.05 5.02 12.57
C LYS A 151 3.40 6.38 12.43
N LYS A 152 4.15 7.34 11.87
CA LYS A 152 3.62 8.67 11.56
C LYS A 152 3.19 8.73 10.10
N VAL A 153 2.44 9.78 9.76
CA VAL A 153 1.99 10.09 8.39
C VAL A 153 3.12 9.95 7.36
N LYS A 154 4.30 10.50 7.67
CA LYS A 154 5.47 10.44 6.77
C LYS A 154 6.05 9.03 6.54
N ASP A 155 5.78 8.10 7.46
CA ASP A 155 6.27 6.73 7.45
C ASP A 155 5.24 5.77 6.81
N MET A 156 4.10 6.30 6.35
CA MET A 156 3.03 5.54 5.69
C MET A 156 3.25 5.49 4.18
N ASP A 157 4.16 4.62 3.76
CA ASP A 157 4.35 4.24 2.35
C ASP A 157 3.48 3.03 1.95
N GLY A 158 3.68 2.53 0.72
CA GLY A 158 2.92 1.40 0.19
C GLY A 158 3.10 0.12 1.00
N ASP A 159 4.33 -0.17 1.42
CA ASP A 159 4.65 -1.39 2.16
C ASP A 159 4.14 -1.32 3.61
N ALA A 160 4.25 -0.15 4.25
CA ALA A 160 3.66 0.11 5.55
C ALA A 160 2.14 -0.08 5.52
N CYS A 161 1.45 0.39 4.48
CA CYS A 161 0.01 0.16 4.31
C CYS A 161 -0.32 -1.33 4.13
N ASN A 162 0.46 -2.06 3.32
CA ASN A 162 0.26 -3.50 3.11
C ASN A 162 0.46 -4.28 4.43
N ASN A 163 1.50 -3.95 5.18
CA ASN A 163 1.76 -4.57 6.49
C ASN A 163 0.62 -4.31 7.47
N LEU A 164 0.13 -3.07 7.55
CA LEU A 164 -1.01 -2.74 8.41
C LEU A 164 -2.27 -3.51 7.99
N GLN A 165 -2.52 -3.66 6.69
CA GLN A 165 -3.63 -4.46 6.18
C GLN A 165 -3.51 -5.93 6.62
N ILE A 166 -2.32 -6.54 6.49
CA ILE A 166 -2.07 -7.92 6.92
C ILE A 166 -2.33 -8.07 8.41
N PHE A 167 -1.78 -7.19 9.25
CA PHE A 167 -2.01 -7.22 10.70
C PHE A 167 -3.49 -7.05 11.05
N TRP A 168 -4.23 -6.24 10.28
CA TRP A 168 -5.67 -6.06 10.46
C TRP A 168 -6.46 -7.31 10.11
N GLU A 169 -6.15 -7.96 8.98
CA GLU A 169 -6.80 -9.21 8.58
C GLU A 169 -6.54 -10.34 9.58
N GLU A 170 -5.30 -10.48 10.06
CA GLU A 170 -4.94 -11.43 11.13
C GLU A 170 -5.77 -11.15 12.39
N LEU A 171 -5.84 -9.89 12.82
CA LEU A 171 -6.56 -9.51 14.04
C LEU A 171 -8.06 -9.84 13.96
N LYS A 172 -8.69 -9.64 12.79
CA LYS A 172 -10.11 -9.94 12.59
C LYS A 172 -10.46 -11.42 12.80
N MET A 173 -9.50 -12.33 12.66
CA MET A 173 -9.73 -13.77 12.87
C MET A 173 -10.09 -14.10 14.32
N PHE A 174 -9.69 -13.26 15.28
CA PHE A 174 -9.81 -13.52 16.71
C PHE A 174 -11.14 -13.05 17.33
N ARG A 175 -12.10 -12.58 16.51
CA ARG A 175 -13.49 -12.26 16.92
C ARG A 175 -13.60 -11.20 18.04
N PHE A 176 -12.63 -10.29 18.12
CA PHE A 176 -12.74 -9.11 18.99
C PHE A 176 -13.84 -8.16 18.52
N ASP A 177 -14.42 -7.39 19.45
CA ASP A 177 -15.15 -6.17 19.08
C ASP A 177 -14.13 -5.06 18.76
N LEU A 178 -13.96 -4.82 17.46
CA LEU A 178 -12.97 -3.89 16.92
C LEU A 178 -13.59 -2.59 16.39
N THR A 179 -14.86 -2.33 16.71
CA THR A 179 -15.59 -1.14 16.24
C THR A 179 -14.91 0.17 16.59
N TRP A 180 -14.20 0.23 17.72
CA TRP A 180 -13.42 1.38 18.15
C TRP A 180 -12.08 1.53 17.41
N LEU A 181 -11.50 0.43 16.92
CA LEU A 181 -10.17 0.40 16.31
C LEU A 181 -10.22 0.57 14.77
N GLU A 182 -11.28 0.06 14.14
CA GLU A 182 -11.50 0.12 12.69
C GLU A 182 -11.35 1.55 12.11
N PRO A 183 -11.94 2.62 12.69
CA PRO A 183 -11.79 3.97 12.12
C PRO A 183 -10.33 4.45 12.07
N HIS A 184 -9.53 4.05 13.07
CA HIS A 184 -8.12 4.43 13.14
C HIS A 184 -7.29 3.69 12.09
N VAL A 185 -7.56 2.40 11.88
CA VAL A 185 -6.90 1.60 10.84
C VAL A 185 -7.26 2.13 9.45
N GLN A 186 -8.54 2.38 9.18
CA GLN A 186 -8.98 2.95 7.90
C GLN A 186 -8.37 4.32 7.63
N SER A 187 -8.30 5.18 8.66
CA SER A 187 -7.65 6.49 8.53
C SER A 187 -6.16 6.37 8.23
N ALA A 188 -5.47 5.39 8.81
CA ALA A 188 -4.05 5.14 8.55
C ALA A 188 -3.82 4.62 7.12
N LEU A 189 -4.64 3.67 6.65
CA LEU A 189 -4.56 3.13 5.29
C LEU A 189 -4.86 4.19 4.22
N ALA A 190 -5.81 5.10 4.48
CA ALA A 190 -6.13 6.20 3.58
C ALA A 190 -5.04 7.28 3.50
N MET A 191 -4.07 7.25 4.42
CA MET A 191 -3.05 8.30 4.54
C MET A 191 -2.16 8.39 3.30
N LYS A 192 -1.86 7.25 2.65
CA LYS A 192 -1.11 7.22 1.37
C LYS A 192 -1.76 8.10 0.33
N THR A 193 -3.06 7.93 0.10
CA THR A 193 -3.83 8.72 -0.87
C THR A 193 -3.90 10.19 -0.46
N CYS A 194 -4.03 10.48 0.84
CA CYS A 194 -4.05 11.84 1.35
C CYS A 194 -2.72 12.58 1.08
N ILE A 195 -1.58 11.93 1.34
CA ILE A 195 -0.25 12.51 1.11
C ILE A 195 -0.04 12.81 -0.38
N GLU A 196 -0.35 11.86 -1.26
CA GLU A 196 -0.20 12.08 -2.70
C GLU A 196 -1.09 13.22 -3.21
N ARG A 197 -2.32 13.33 -2.69
CA ARG A 197 -3.22 14.44 -3.01
C ARG A 197 -2.66 15.77 -2.51
N ALA A 198 -2.10 15.83 -1.31
CA ALA A 198 -1.49 17.05 -0.76
C ALA A 198 -0.31 17.52 -1.61
N VAL A 199 0.55 16.61 -2.07
CA VAL A 199 1.66 16.92 -2.97
C VAL A 199 1.15 17.48 -4.31
N ARG A 200 0.14 16.84 -4.92
CA ARG A 200 -0.50 17.32 -6.15
C ARG A 200 -1.09 18.72 -5.98
N VAL A 201 -1.82 18.97 -4.88
CA VAL A 201 -2.41 20.28 -4.58
C VAL A 201 -1.36 21.37 -4.45
N LYS A 202 -0.22 21.08 -3.80
CA LYS A 202 0.87 22.05 -3.67
C LYS A 202 1.43 22.46 -5.04
N ARG A 203 1.72 21.49 -5.91
CA ARG A 203 2.20 21.74 -7.28
C ARG A 203 1.19 22.55 -8.10
N THR A 204 -0.08 22.11 -8.10
CA THR A 204 -1.13 22.82 -8.84
C THR A 204 -1.34 24.25 -8.33
N ARG A 205 -1.20 24.49 -7.02
CA ARG A 205 -1.25 25.85 -6.48
C ARG A 205 -0.12 26.73 -7.04
N GLU A 206 1.10 26.22 -7.10
CA GLU A 206 2.25 26.94 -7.68
C GLU A 206 1.99 27.27 -9.15
N ASP A 207 1.50 26.30 -9.94
CA ASP A 207 1.14 26.50 -11.36
C ASP A 207 0.04 27.56 -11.54
N VAL A 208 -0.99 27.53 -10.70
CA VAL A 208 -2.08 28.53 -10.72
C VAL A 208 -1.52 29.93 -10.47
N THR A 209 -0.66 30.11 -9.47
CA THR A 209 -0.07 31.42 -9.18
C THR A 209 0.80 31.94 -10.33
N ALA A 210 1.52 31.05 -11.02
CA ALA A 210 2.31 31.41 -12.19
C ALA A 210 1.43 31.86 -13.37
N LEU A 211 0.36 31.12 -13.66
CA LEU A 211 -0.61 31.47 -14.71
C LEU A 211 -1.34 32.77 -14.41
N GLU A 212 -1.66 33.05 -13.14
CA GLU A 212 -2.25 34.32 -12.73
C GLU A 212 -1.32 35.50 -12.98
N MET A 213 -0.02 35.37 -12.68
CA MET A 213 0.99 36.40 -12.98
C MET A 213 1.15 36.62 -14.48
N GLU A 214 1.20 35.53 -15.25
CA GLU A 214 1.32 35.58 -16.71
C GLU A 214 0.09 36.25 -17.36
N THR A 215 -1.11 35.95 -16.85
CA THR A 215 -2.35 36.60 -17.28
C THR A 215 -2.29 38.12 -17.03
N LYS A 216 -1.80 38.56 -15.86
CA LYS A 216 -1.62 39.98 -15.56
C LYS A 216 -0.64 40.64 -16.52
N ARG A 217 0.48 39.96 -16.83
CA ARG A 217 1.49 40.43 -17.77
C ARG A 217 0.94 40.57 -19.20
N LEU A 218 0.21 39.58 -19.69
CA LEU A 218 -0.39 39.62 -21.03
C LEU A 218 -1.45 40.71 -21.13
N LYS A 219 -2.26 40.92 -20.09
CA LYS A 219 -3.20 42.05 -20.04
C LYS A 219 -2.49 43.40 -20.17
N ALA A 220 -1.37 43.61 -19.48
CA ALA A 220 -0.58 44.84 -19.60
C ALA A 220 -0.04 45.04 -21.02
N LYS A 221 0.46 43.97 -21.65
CA LYS A 221 0.91 44.02 -23.05
C LYS A 221 -0.22 44.30 -24.04
N MET A 222 -1.42 43.77 -23.79
CA MET A 222 -2.60 44.02 -24.61
C MET A 222 -3.00 45.49 -24.56
N ILE A 223 -3.04 46.10 -23.38
CA ILE A 223 -3.31 47.54 -23.20
C ILE A 223 -2.27 48.37 -23.96
N GLN A 224 -0.99 48.02 -23.86
CA GLN A 224 0.06 48.73 -24.60
C GLN A 224 -0.14 48.64 -26.12
N ALA A 225 -0.40 47.44 -26.65
CA ALA A 225 -0.62 47.25 -28.08
C ALA A 225 -1.89 47.97 -28.60
N GLU A 226 -2.94 48.06 -27.77
CA GLU A 226 -4.16 48.79 -28.10
C GLU A 226 -3.91 50.30 -28.17
N VAL A 227 -3.09 50.84 -27.27
CA VAL A 227 -2.62 52.24 -27.33
C VAL A 227 -1.77 52.48 -28.58
N ASP A 228 -0.81 51.60 -28.86
CA ASP A 228 0.08 51.71 -30.04
C ASP A 228 -0.71 51.67 -31.35
N LEU A 229 -1.73 50.81 -31.44
CA LEU A 229 -2.63 50.72 -32.59
C LEU A 229 -3.44 52.03 -32.79
N GLU A 230 -3.92 52.64 -31.71
CA GLU A 230 -4.67 53.89 -31.78
C GLU A 230 -3.78 55.07 -32.20
N ILE A 231 -2.51 55.08 -31.79
CA ILE A 231 -1.52 56.06 -32.27
C ILE A 231 -1.30 55.88 -33.78
N ALA A 232 -1.02 54.65 -34.24
CA ALA A 232 -0.79 54.35 -35.65
C ALA A 232 -1.99 54.73 -36.53
N ARG A 233 -3.21 54.53 -36.04
CA ARG A 233 -4.45 54.97 -36.72
C ARG A 233 -4.50 56.49 -36.88
N ARG A 234 -4.17 57.27 -35.84
CA ARG A 234 -4.14 58.73 -35.95
C ARG A 234 -3.09 59.22 -36.93
N ASP A 235 -1.90 58.61 -36.92
CA ASP A 235 -0.81 58.98 -37.82
C ASP A 235 -1.16 58.66 -39.27
N PHE A 236 -1.82 57.53 -39.52
CA PHE A 236 -2.35 57.19 -40.85
C PHE A 236 -3.36 58.21 -41.37
N VAL A 237 -4.32 58.64 -40.54
CA VAL A 237 -5.31 59.67 -40.94
C VAL A 237 -4.62 60.97 -41.33
N LYS A 238 -3.66 61.44 -40.54
CA LYS A 238 -2.88 62.65 -40.85
C LYS A 238 -2.09 62.52 -42.15
N ALA A 239 -1.45 61.37 -42.37
CA ALA A 239 -0.69 61.12 -43.60
C ALA A 239 -1.60 61.13 -44.83
N LYS A 240 -2.83 60.62 -44.70
CA LYS A 240 -3.84 60.63 -45.76
C LYS A 240 -4.35 62.05 -46.07
N GLU A 241 -4.59 62.89 -45.06
CA GLU A 241 -5.03 64.27 -45.25
C GLU A 241 -3.98 65.15 -45.94
N GLY A 242 -2.68 64.84 -45.76
CA GLY A 242 -1.57 65.52 -46.44
C GLY A 242 -1.26 64.98 -47.85
N PHE A 243 -1.99 63.98 -48.33
CA PHE A 243 -1.77 63.35 -49.62
C PHE A 243 -2.78 63.89 -50.65
N GLU A 244 -2.36 64.84 -51.47
CA GLU A 244 -3.04 65.13 -52.74
C GLU A 244 -2.67 64.02 -53.73
N GLU A 245 -3.68 63.28 -54.18
CA GLU A 245 -3.53 62.29 -55.24
C GLU A 245 -3.21 63.03 -56.55
N CYS A 246 -1.93 63.09 -56.92
CA CYS A 246 -1.52 63.59 -58.23
C CYS A 246 -1.99 62.61 -59.29
N ASP A 247 -3.11 62.92 -59.93
CA ASP A 247 -3.58 62.23 -61.13
C ASP A 247 -2.65 62.55 -62.30
N LEU A 248 -1.70 61.64 -62.56
CA LEU A 248 -0.75 61.75 -63.66
C LEU A 248 -1.40 61.53 -65.04
N ASP A 249 -2.65 61.06 -65.09
CA ASP A 249 -3.42 60.82 -66.32
C ASP A 249 -4.44 61.93 -66.61
N ALA A 250 -4.46 63.02 -65.83
CA ALA A 250 -5.32 64.16 -66.10
C ALA A 250 -4.95 64.80 -67.46
N GLU A 251 -5.88 64.81 -68.42
CA GLU A 251 -5.69 65.36 -69.76
C GLU A 251 -5.16 66.80 -69.69
N LEU A 252 -3.99 67.04 -70.28
CA LEU A 252 -3.43 68.37 -70.46
C LEU A 252 -4.37 69.18 -71.36
N GLY A 253 -5.14 70.09 -70.76
CA GLY A 253 -5.96 71.06 -71.48
C GLY A 253 -5.07 72.01 -72.27
N TYR A 254 -4.68 71.63 -73.49
CA TYR A 254 -4.09 72.56 -74.45
C TYR A 254 -5.19 73.51 -74.89
N GLY A 255 -5.18 74.72 -74.31
CA GLY A 255 -6.16 75.76 -74.57
C GLY A 255 -6.46 75.91 -76.06
N GLU A 256 -7.75 75.98 -76.38
CA GLU A 256 -8.22 76.16 -77.76
C GLU A 256 -7.66 77.46 -78.38
N PRO A 257 -7.45 77.47 -79.70
CA PRO A 257 -6.49 78.35 -80.40
C PRO A 257 -6.79 79.85 -80.41
#